data_AF-A0A926KRN4-F1
#
_entry.id   AF-A0A926KRN4-F1
#
_cell.length_a   1.000
_cell.length_b   1.000
_cell.length_c   1.000
_cell.angle_alpha   90.00
_cell.angle_beta   90.00
_cell.angle_gamma   90.00
#
_symmetry.space_group_name_H-M   'P 1'
#
loop_
_entity.id
_entity.type
_entity.pdbx_description
1 polymer ?
#
loop_
_entity_poly.entity_id
_entity_poly.type
_entity_poly.pdbx_seq_one_letter_code
_entity_poly.pdbx_strand_id
1 'polypeptide(L)'
;MNIRSPFPVDARLALRFAEVNRIDLANKIVQIDGDGWISYDWLVISLGCVDLFRDIPGVREYANSIQSLSSARKTYQNVFEVKVYGQVTIVGGGLSGVEVASELRETRPDLKIRILDRVPSVLSAFPGRFQIA
;
A
#
# COMPACT_ATOMS: atom_id res chain seq x y z
N MET A 1 4.29 15.63 -6.63
CA MET A 1 4.56 14.71 -5.52
C MET A 1 5.96 15.04 -5.00
N ASN A 2 6.10 15.87 -3.96
CA ASN A 2 7.44 16.22 -3.44
C ASN A 2 7.91 15.15 -2.46
N ILE A 3 8.68 14.19 -2.96
CA ILE A 3 9.50 13.31 -2.13
C ILE A 3 10.62 14.18 -1.55
N ARG A 4 10.88 14.09 -0.24
CA ARG A 4 11.76 15.01 0.50
C ARG A 4 13.24 14.90 0.14
N SER A 5 13.64 13.89 -0.64
CA SER A 5 15.02 13.68 -1.07
C SER A 5 15.05 13.24 -2.54
N PRO A 6 15.76 13.95 -3.42
CA PRO A 6 15.94 13.51 -4.80
C PRO A 6 16.83 12.27 -4.85
N PHE A 7 16.68 11.45 -5.90
CA PHE A 7 17.62 10.37 -6.16
C PHE A 7 19.04 10.93 -6.41
N PRO A 8 20.10 10.18 -6.07
CA PRO A 8 21.47 10.60 -6.35
C PRO A 8 21.69 10.80 -7.85
N VAL A 9 22.48 11.82 -8.20
CA VAL A 9 22.85 12.10 -9.59
C VAL A 9 24.26 11.57 -9.83
N ASP A 10 24.39 10.58 -10.71
CA ASP A 10 25.66 9.97 -11.11
C ASP A 10 25.61 9.65 -12.61
N ALA A 11 26.72 9.86 -13.33
CA ALA A 11 26.80 9.63 -14.78
C ALA A 11 26.55 8.16 -15.17
N ARG A 12 26.72 7.22 -14.24
CA ARG A 12 26.48 5.78 -14.43
C ARG A 12 25.02 5.39 -14.17
N LEU A 13 24.20 6.31 -13.66
CA LEU A 13 22.81 6.06 -13.31
C LEU A 13 21.88 6.69 -14.36
N ALA A 14 21.22 5.83 -15.14
CA ALA A 14 20.14 6.25 -16.03
C ALA A 14 18.79 6.05 -15.35
N LEU A 15 18.21 7.13 -14.80
CA LEU A 15 16.85 7.09 -14.25
C LEU A 15 15.81 7.12 -15.38
N ARG A 16 14.77 6.30 -15.23
CA ARG A 16 13.59 6.26 -16.10
C ARG A 16 12.34 6.26 -15.24
N PHE A 17 11.45 7.22 -15.46
CA PHE A 17 10.17 7.31 -14.76
C PHE A 17 9.08 6.79 -15.69
N ALA A 18 8.78 5.50 -15.60
CA ALA A 18 7.79 4.80 -16.40
C ALA A 18 7.26 3.56 -15.65
N GLU A 19 6.06 3.10 -15.98
CA GLU A 19 5.55 1.82 -15.49
C GLU A 19 6.17 0.67 -16.32
N VAL A 20 6.47 -0.44 -15.65
CA VAL A 20 6.92 -1.68 -16.32
C VAL A 20 5.69 -2.51 -16.67
N ASN A 21 5.52 -2.78 -17.97
CA ASN A 21 4.35 -3.50 -18.49
C ASN A 21 4.63 -5.00 -18.67
N ARG A 22 5.86 -5.35 -19.06
CA ARG A 22 6.23 -6.74 -19.38
C ARG A 22 7.72 -6.98 -19.14
N ILE A 23 8.05 -8.19 -18.70
CA ILE A 23 9.42 -8.67 -18.59
C ILE A 23 9.56 -9.90 -19.50
N ASP A 24 10.45 -9.83 -20.48
CA ASP A 24 10.84 -10.96 -21.32
C ASP A 24 12.21 -11.47 -20.85
N LEU A 25 12.19 -12.58 -20.11
CA LEU A 25 13.39 -13.20 -19.55
C LEU A 25 14.22 -13.93 -20.61
N ALA A 26 13.60 -14.39 -21.70
CA ALA A 26 14.29 -15.14 -22.75
C ALA A 26 15.16 -14.20 -23.60
N ASN A 27 14.61 -13.04 -23.95
CA ASN A 27 15.31 -12.02 -24.74
C ASN A 27 16.06 -11.00 -23.86
N LYS A 28 15.96 -11.12 -22.53
CA LYS A 28 16.54 -10.19 -21.55
C LYS A 28 16.16 -8.72 -21.79
N ILE A 29 14.86 -8.47 -21.96
CA ILE A 29 14.32 -7.12 -22.19
C ILE A 29 13.12 -6.83 -21.27
N VAL A 30 12.98 -5.57 -20.88
CA VAL A 30 11.84 -5.05 -20.11
C VAL A 30 11.09 -4.03 -20.96
N GLN A 31 9.77 -4.16 -21.04
CA GLN A 31 8.89 -3.17 -21.67
C GLN A 31 8.42 -2.17 -20.63
N ILE A 32 8.58 -0.89 -20.94
CA ILE A 32 8.05 0.23 -20.15
C ILE A 32 7.00 1.00 -20.95
N ASP A 33 6.23 1.86 -20.28
CA ASP A 33 5.28 2.77 -20.94
C ASP A 33 5.93 3.57 -22.08
N GLY A 34 5.13 3.84 -23.13
CA GLY A 34 5.59 4.53 -24.34
C GLY A 34 6.36 3.63 -25.32
N ASP A 35 6.10 2.32 -25.30
CA ASP A 35 6.65 1.27 -26.18
C ASP A 35 8.18 1.13 -26.18
N GLY A 36 8.84 1.62 -25.11
CA GLY A 36 10.28 1.46 -24.93
C GLY A 36 10.64 0.06 -24.44
N TRP A 37 11.58 -0.61 -25.13
CA TRP A 37 12.24 -1.82 -24.64
C TRP A 37 13.62 -1.48 -24.09
N ILE A 38 13.95 -2.03 -22.92
CA ILE A 38 15.25 -1.88 -22.27
C ILE A 38 15.90 -3.25 -22.11
N SER A 39 17.05 -3.46 -22.76
CA SER A 39 17.87 -4.66 -22.57
C SER A 39 18.63 -4.62 -21.24
N TYR A 40 18.85 -5.77 -20.63
CA TYR A 40 19.63 -5.90 -19.41
C TYR A 40 20.57 -7.12 -19.45
N ASP A 41 21.68 -7.03 -18.74
CA ASP A 41 22.52 -8.20 -18.43
C ASP A 41 22.01 -8.92 -17.17
N TRP A 42 21.65 -8.11 -16.16
CA TRP A 42 21.11 -8.52 -14.87
C TRP A 42 19.86 -7.69 -14.56
N LEU A 43 18.81 -8.36 -14.07
CA LEU A 43 17.56 -7.73 -13.69
C LEU A 43 17.29 -7.92 -12.20
N VAL A 44 17.07 -6.82 -11.49
CA VAL A 44 16.57 -6.83 -10.12
C VAL A 44 15.11 -6.41 -10.14
N ILE A 45 14.23 -7.28 -9.65
CA ILE A 45 12.79 -7.01 -9.59
C ILE A 45 12.43 -6.60 -8.16
N SER A 46 12.08 -5.33 -8.00
CA SER A 46 11.68 -4.74 -6.70
C SER A 46 10.38 -3.94 -6.81
N LEU A 47 9.38 -4.50 -7.50
CA LEU A 47 8.09 -3.85 -7.79
C LEU A 47 7.14 -3.78 -6.58
N GLY A 48 7.45 -4.48 -5.48
CA GLY A 48 6.62 -4.49 -4.28
C GLY A 48 5.33 -5.29 -4.44
N CYS A 49 4.25 -4.81 -3.82
CA CYS A 49 2.93 -5.45 -3.83
C CYS A 49 1.82 -4.43 -4.11
N VAL A 50 0.65 -4.95 -4.45
CA VAL A 50 -0.59 -4.18 -4.65
C VAL A 50 -1.70 -4.72 -3.76
N ASP A 51 -2.77 -3.95 -3.59
CA ASP A 51 -3.96 -4.40 -2.86
C ASP A 51 -4.58 -5.66 -3.49
N LEU A 52 -4.97 -6.60 -2.63
CA LEU A 52 -5.61 -7.85 -3.04
C LEU A 52 -7.10 -7.82 -2.69
N PHE A 53 -7.94 -7.48 -3.66
CA PHE A 53 -9.39 -7.31 -3.47
C PHE A 53 -10.20 -8.63 -3.38
N ARG A 54 -9.58 -9.78 -3.69
CA ARG A 54 -10.17 -11.15 -3.61
C ARG A 54 -11.56 -11.31 -4.23
N ASP A 55 -11.84 -10.63 -5.34
CA ASP A 55 -13.14 -10.61 -6.04
C ASP A 55 -14.35 -10.32 -5.14
N ILE A 56 -14.13 -9.62 -4.02
CA ILE A 56 -15.21 -9.19 -3.14
C ILE A 56 -15.91 -7.99 -3.80
N PRO A 57 -17.21 -8.09 -4.14
CA PRO A 57 -17.91 -7.02 -4.85
C PRO A 57 -17.86 -5.70 -4.07
N GLY A 58 -17.55 -4.61 -4.78
CA GLY A 58 -17.54 -3.26 -4.21
C GLY A 58 -16.24 -2.88 -3.50
N VAL A 59 -15.32 -3.80 -3.19
CA VAL A 59 -14.09 -3.44 -2.45
C VAL A 59 -13.18 -2.56 -3.31
N ARG A 60 -13.05 -2.84 -4.60
CA ARG A 60 -12.23 -2.01 -5.49
C ARG A 60 -12.79 -0.59 -5.62
N GLU A 61 -14.10 -0.44 -5.59
CA GLU A 61 -14.82 0.81 -5.81
C GLU A 61 -14.92 1.66 -4.53
N TYR A 62 -15.08 1.02 -3.37
CA TYR A 62 -15.43 1.69 -2.12
C TYR A 62 -14.34 1.60 -1.04
N ALA A 63 -13.39 0.66 -1.13
CA ALA A 63 -12.33 0.57 -0.14
C ALA A 63 -11.27 1.64 -0.36
N ASN A 64 -10.67 2.05 0.75
CA ASN A 64 -9.57 2.99 0.78
C ASN A 64 -8.26 2.23 0.97
N SER A 65 -7.23 2.59 0.21
CA SER A 65 -5.92 1.93 0.24
C SER A 65 -4.86 2.80 0.92
N ILE A 66 -3.89 2.14 1.55
CA ILE A 66 -2.70 2.77 2.15
C ILE A 66 -1.39 2.31 1.50
N GLN A 67 -1.44 1.54 0.41
CA GLN A 67 -0.26 0.91 -0.23
C GLN A 67 0.69 1.91 -0.90
N SER A 68 0.19 3.09 -1.25
CA SER A 68 0.99 4.16 -1.86
C SER A 68 0.78 5.47 -1.13
N LEU A 69 1.75 6.39 -1.24
CA LEU A 69 1.62 7.72 -0.65
C LEU A 69 0.40 8.49 -1.19
N SER A 70 0.08 8.33 -2.47
CA SER A 70 -1.09 8.98 -3.08
C SER A 70 -2.39 8.37 -2.54
N SER A 71 -2.49 7.04 -2.45
CA SER A 71 -3.64 6.36 -1.85
C SER A 71 -3.81 6.72 -0.38
N ALA A 72 -2.74 6.66 0.42
CA ALA A 72 -2.77 6.99 1.84
C ALA A 72 -3.25 8.43 2.11
N ARG A 73 -2.84 9.39 1.27
CA ARG A 73 -3.33 10.78 1.36
C ARG A 73 -4.82 10.91 1.08
N LYS A 74 -5.31 10.23 0.03
CA LYS A 74 -6.76 10.20 -0.28
C LYS A 74 -7.54 9.55 0.87
N THR A 75 -7.05 8.43 1.38
CA THR A 75 -7.62 7.73 2.55
C THR A 75 -7.70 8.65 3.76
N TYR A 76 -6.63 9.40 4.06
CA TYR A 76 -6.62 10.38 5.14
C TYR A 76 -7.67 11.48 4.96
N GLN A 77 -7.82 12.02 3.74
CA GLN A 77 -8.86 13.01 3.43
C GLN A 77 -10.26 12.43 3.66
N ASN A 78 -10.53 11.23 3.15
CA ASN A 78 -11.82 10.56 3.31
C ASN A 78 -12.13 10.27 4.78
N VAL A 79 -11.14 9.89 5.59
CA VAL A 79 -11.30 9.73 7.04
C VAL A 79 -11.64 11.06 7.71
N PHE A 80 -11.03 12.17 7.28
CA PHE A 80 -11.30 13.49 7.82
C PHE A 80 -12.76 13.92 7.59
N GLU A 81 -13.36 13.50 6.48
CA GLU A 81 -14.77 13.76 6.14
C GLU A 81 -15.76 12.89 6.94
N VAL A 82 -15.29 11.86 7.65
CA VAL A 82 -16.15 11.05 8.52
C VAL A 82 -16.66 11.91 9.68
N LYS A 83 -17.99 11.99 9.80
CA LYS A 83 -18.69 12.73 10.86
C LYS A 83 -18.26 12.26 12.25
N VAL A 84 -18.35 13.17 13.22
CA VAL A 84 -18.12 12.88 14.64
C VAL A 84 -18.98 11.70 15.07
N TYR A 85 -18.39 10.75 15.82
CA TYR A 85 -19.01 9.48 16.22
C TYR A 85 -19.33 8.50 15.08
N GLY A 86 -18.88 8.80 13.85
CA GLY A 86 -18.89 7.90 12.71
C GLY A 86 -17.96 6.71 12.89
N GLN A 87 -18.05 5.74 11.98
CA GLN A 87 -17.26 4.51 12.05
C GLN A 87 -16.23 4.44 10.91
N VAL A 88 -15.00 4.06 11.25
CA VAL A 88 -13.98 3.63 10.30
C VAL A 88 -13.73 2.14 10.51
N THR A 89 -13.87 1.37 9.43
CA THR A 89 -13.61 -0.08 9.45
C THR A 89 -12.31 -0.36 8.71
N ILE A 90 -11.37 -1.00 9.39
CA ILE A 90 -10.08 -1.44 8.87
C ILE A 90 -10.18 -2.93 8.58
N VAL A 91 -9.94 -3.32 7.33
CA VAL A 91 -9.99 -4.73 6.90
C VAL A 91 -8.57 -5.27 6.89
N GLY A 92 -8.29 -6.21 7.79
CA GLY A 92 -6.97 -6.74 8.10
C GLY A 92 -6.47 -6.27 9.46
N GLY A 93 -6.25 -7.22 10.36
CA GLY A 93 -5.69 -7.06 11.71
C GLY A 93 -4.20 -7.38 11.77
N GLY A 94 -3.48 -7.34 10.65
CA GLY A 94 -2.02 -7.38 10.63
C GLY A 94 -1.38 -6.09 11.18
N LEU A 95 -0.05 -6.00 11.13
CA LEU A 95 0.70 -4.86 11.66
C LEU A 95 0.17 -3.51 11.14
N SER A 96 0.08 -3.35 9.82
CA SER A 96 -0.38 -2.09 9.22
C SER A 96 -1.81 -1.73 9.61
N GLY A 97 -2.70 -2.71 9.77
CA GLY A 97 -4.08 -2.45 10.21
C GLY A 97 -4.14 -1.96 11.65
N VAL A 98 -3.33 -2.54 12.54
CA VAL A 98 -3.22 -2.13 13.94
C VAL A 98 -2.55 -0.76 14.07
N GLU A 99 -1.49 -0.47 13.30
CA GLU A 99 -0.85 0.85 13.27
C GLU A 99 -1.83 1.93 12.82
N VAL A 100 -2.57 1.71 11.71
CA VAL A 100 -3.62 2.64 11.27
C VAL A 100 -4.69 2.83 12.34
N ALA A 101 -5.11 1.76 13.02
CA ALA A 101 -6.09 1.86 14.10
C ALA A 101 -5.57 2.71 15.27
N SER A 102 -4.30 2.56 15.64
CA SER A 102 -3.65 3.31 16.71
C SER A 102 -3.57 4.80 16.36
N GLU A 103 -3.04 5.12 15.19
CA GLU A 103 -2.91 6.50 14.68
C GLU A 103 -4.27 7.19 14.58
N LEU A 104 -5.30 6.48 14.10
CA LEU A 104 -6.66 7.01 14.07
C LEU A 104 -7.25 7.24 15.46
N ARG A 105 -6.95 6.36 16.43
CA ARG A 105 -7.44 6.52 17.81
C ARG A 105 -6.83 7.77 18.46
N GLU A 106 -5.56 8.05 18.18
CA GLU A 106 -4.86 9.23 18.70
C GLU A 106 -5.33 10.53 18.02
N THR A 107 -5.47 10.51 16.69
CA THR A 107 -5.78 11.72 15.91
C THR A 107 -7.28 12.05 15.83
N ARG A 108 -8.15 11.04 15.92
CA ARG A 108 -9.62 11.14 15.84
C ARG A 108 -10.29 10.33 16.95
N PRO A 109 -10.12 10.74 18.22
CA PRO A 109 -10.67 10.00 19.36
C PRO A 109 -12.20 9.90 19.34
N ASP A 110 -12.87 10.78 18.60
CA ASP A 110 -14.31 10.80 18.37
C ASP A 110 -14.83 9.65 17.50
N LEU A 111 -13.97 9.00 16.71
CA LEU A 111 -14.39 7.95 15.79
C LEU A 111 -14.53 6.58 16.46
N LYS A 112 -15.50 5.80 15.97
CA LYS A 112 -15.60 4.37 16.25
C LYS A 112 -14.68 3.62 15.29
N ILE A 113 -13.63 3.00 15.81
CA ILE A 113 -12.67 2.24 15.01
C ILE A 113 -12.98 0.76 15.15
N ARG A 114 -13.14 0.06 14.03
CA ARG A 114 -13.37 -1.39 13.97
C ARG A 114 -12.26 -2.03 13.14
N ILE A 115 -11.64 -3.07 13.66
CA ILE A 115 -10.75 -3.94 12.88
C ILE A 115 -11.54 -5.22 12.56
N LEU A 116 -11.50 -5.65 11.30
CA LEU A 116 -12.08 -6.90 10.83
C LEU A 116 -10.97 -7.74 10.22
N ASP A 117 -10.70 -8.90 10.81
CA ASP A 117 -9.80 -9.91 10.24
C ASP A 117 -10.55 -11.22 10.05
N ARG A 118 -10.09 -12.04 9.12
CA ARG A 118 -10.57 -13.41 8.91
C ARG A 118 -10.00 -14.39 9.95
N VAL A 119 -8.88 -14.06 10.58
CA VAL A 119 -8.27 -14.89 11.63
C VAL A 119 -8.77 -14.50 13.02
N PRO A 120 -8.69 -15.40 14.02
CA PRO A 120 -9.26 -15.16 15.35
C PRO A 120 -8.58 -14.08 16.20
N SER A 121 -7.43 -13.55 15.77
CA SER A 121 -6.64 -12.58 16.53
C SER A 121 -6.00 -11.55 15.61
N VAL A 122 -5.91 -10.30 16.09
CA VAL A 122 -5.00 -9.32 15.47
C VAL A 122 -3.55 -9.70 15.75
N LEU A 123 -2.63 -9.24 14.90
CA LEU A 123 -1.20 -9.53 14.95
C LEU A 123 -0.90 -11.04 14.96
N SER A 124 -1.68 -11.85 14.25
CA SER A 124 -1.54 -13.32 14.21
C SER A 124 -0.17 -13.84 13.75
N ALA A 125 0.63 -13.02 13.07
CA ALA A 125 2.01 -13.33 12.70
C ALA A 125 3.03 -13.16 13.85
N PHE A 126 2.63 -12.54 14.96
CA PHE A 126 3.47 -12.29 16.12
C PHE A 126 3.29 -13.37 17.20
N PRO A 127 4.25 -13.56 18.12
CA PRO A 127 4.09 -14.46 19.26
C PRO A 127 2.80 -14.17 20.06
N GLY A 128 2.15 -15.21 20.59
CA GLY A 128 0.83 -15.11 21.23
C GLY A 128 0.71 -14.08 22.36
N ARG A 129 1.80 -13.74 23.06
CA ARG A 129 1.81 -12.67 24.08
C ARG A 129 1.54 -11.27 23.53
N PHE A 130 1.66 -11.07 22.21
CA PHE A 130 1.41 -9.81 21.51
C PHE A 130 0.09 -9.84 20.72
N GLN A 131 -0.61 -10.98 20.72
CA GLN A 131 -1.86 -11.17 20.03
C GLN A 131 -3.02 -10.70 20.93
N ILE A 132 -4.05 -10.11 20.31
CA ILE A 132 -5.27 -9.67 20.99
C ILE A 132 -6.45 -10.37 20.28
N ALA A 133 -7.17 -11.19 21.04
CA ALA A 133 -8.39 -11.87 20.62
C ALA A 133 -9.62 -11.01 20.94
#